data_AF-A0A6L3AFT5-F1
#
_entry.id   AF-A0A6L3AFT5-F1
#
_cell.length_a   1.000
_cell.length_b   1.000
_cell.length_c   1.000
_cell.angle_alpha   90.00
_cell.angle_beta   90.00
_cell.angle_gamma   90.00
#
_symmetry.space_group_name_H-M   'P 1'
#
loop_
_entity.id
_entity.type
_entity.pdbx_description
1 polymer ?
#
loop_
_entity_poly.entity_id
_entity_poly.type
_entity_poly.pdbx_seq_one_letter_code
_entity_poly.pdbx_strand_id
1 'polypeptide(L)'
;MAAANPNAWFRKALTSEEVTGVGATNRLTAFPYTKRLNAFLEVDQGAALLLASESVARDLGVPREKWVYLHGFAHLNDLWFLSERQNYWSSPAIARAARLALGMASAEVDGMACFDLYSCFPSAVETAREAIGIPERDPRPLTVTGGLPYFGGPGNNYVTHSIATMAARLRERPGELGLVTGLGMLTTKHSVGIYGAERPGGDWSPPDLVRAQAEIDAAPHPAMAGEPAGPASIETYTVAYGREGRPESTVIIGRMEDGRRFFANGPTDEHHIADLTAREGVGLRGRVAHDRATGLNRFDW
;
A
#
# COMPACT_ATOMS: atom_id res chain seq x y z
N MET A 1 17.98 -0.52 5.87
CA MET A 1 17.37 -0.04 7.13
C MET A 1 16.94 -1.18 8.04
N ALA A 2 16.16 -2.17 7.59
CA ALA A 2 15.82 -3.36 8.40
C ALA A 2 17.08 -4.04 9.02
N ALA A 3 18.16 -4.19 8.24
CA ALA A 3 19.43 -4.75 8.72
C ALA A 3 19.99 -4.10 10.00
N ALA A 4 19.82 -2.78 10.13
CA ALA A 4 20.30 -2.01 11.28
C ALA A 4 19.27 -1.92 12.42
N ASN A 5 18.00 -2.28 12.19
CA ASN A 5 16.97 -2.26 13.20
C ASN A 5 17.06 -3.53 14.08
N PRO A 6 17.33 -3.42 15.38
CA PRO A 6 17.48 -4.60 16.25
C PRO A 6 16.19 -5.43 16.38
N ASN A 7 15.03 -4.82 16.12
CA ASN A 7 13.73 -5.47 16.21
C ASN A 7 13.30 -6.13 14.89
N ALA A 8 14.04 -5.93 13.79
CA ALA A 8 13.70 -6.53 12.50
C ALA A 8 13.92 -8.05 12.51
N TRP A 9 12.98 -8.79 11.90
CA TRP A 9 13.05 -10.24 11.79
C TRP A 9 14.19 -10.70 10.86
N PHE A 10 14.33 -10.05 9.72
CA PHE A 10 15.43 -10.30 8.78
C PHE A 10 16.39 -9.12 8.74
N ARG A 11 17.60 -9.36 9.24
CA ARG A 11 18.64 -8.35 9.36
C ARG A 11 19.77 -8.46 8.32
N LYS A 12 19.63 -9.36 7.34
CA LYS A 12 20.53 -9.44 6.19
C LYS A 12 20.17 -8.35 5.18
N ALA A 13 21.13 -7.50 4.81
CA ALA A 13 20.97 -6.60 3.68
C ALA A 13 20.98 -7.39 2.37
N LEU A 14 20.07 -7.06 1.46
CA LEU A 14 19.96 -7.69 0.15
C LEU A 14 20.23 -6.66 -0.95
N THR A 15 20.82 -7.12 -2.06
CA THR A 15 20.95 -6.31 -3.27
C THR A 15 19.63 -6.26 -4.04
N SER A 16 19.50 -5.32 -4.99
CA SER A 16 18.34 -5.27 -5.89
C SER A 16 18.16 -6.58 -6.65
N GLU A 17 19.25 -7.14 -7.19
CA GLU A 17 19.24 -8.42 -7.90
C GLU A 17 18.83 -9.60 -7.00
N GLU A 18 19.28 -9.64 -5.74
CA GLU A 18 18.81 -10.66 -4.79
C GLU A 18 17.31 -10.55 -4.50
N VAL A 19 16.73 -9.34 -4.56
CA VAL A 19 15.31 -9.11 -4.26
C VAL A 19 14.44 -9.38 -5.49
N THR A 20 14.82 -8.90 -6.67
CA THR A 20 14.01 -8.99 -7.90
C THR A 20 14.30 -10.22 -8.74
N GLY A 21 15.49 -10.83 -8.60
CA GLY A 21 15.91 -11.97 -9.39
C GLY A 21 15.07 -13.21 -9.10
N VAL A 22 14.49 -13.80 -10.15
CA VAL A 22 13.75 -15.06 -10.06
C VAL A 22 14.73 -16.23 -9.91
N GLY A 23 14.48 -17.10 -8.93
CA GLY A 23 15.30 -18.30 -8.73
C GLY A 23 14.70 -19.26 -7.71
N ALA A 24 15.39 -20.38 -7.45
CA ALA A 24 14.89 -21.45 -6.58
C ALA A 24 14.47 -20.98 -5.17
N THR A 25 15.14 -19.96 -4.63
CA THR A 25 14.84 -19.39 -3.30
C THR A 25 14.01 -18.11 -3.36
N ASN A 26 13.72 -17.60 -4.55
CA ASN A 26 13.01 -16.34 -4.81
C ASN A 26 12.11 -16.42 -6.06
N ARG A 27 11.24 -17.43 -6.10
CA ARG A 27 10.28 -17.62 -7.21
C ARG A 27 9.31 -16.44 -7.33
N LEU A 28 8.65 -16.33 -8.48
CA LEU A 28 7.42 -15.55 -8.63
C LEU A 28 6.32 -16.13 -7.72
N THR A 29 5.55 -15.23 -7.12
CA THR A 29 4.36 -15.58 -6.30
C THR A 29 3.10 -15.16 -7.02
N ALA A 30 3.08 -13.91 -7.48
CA ALA A 30 2.15 -13.41 -8.47
C ALA A 30 2.93 -12.43 -9.34
N PHE A 31 2.85 -12.53 -10.66
CA PHE A 31 3.52 -11.57 -11.55
C PHE A 31 3.02 -10.14 -11.23
N PRO A 32 3.93 -9.15 -11.07
CA PRO A 32 5.39 -9.21 -11.32
C PRO A 32 6.27 -9.48 -10.09
N TYR A 33 5.69 -9.82 -8.94
CA TYR A 33 6.40 -9.89 -7.66
C TYR A 33 6.95 -11.28 -7.31
N THR A 34 8.27 -11.30 -7.10
CA THR A 34 8.99 -12.41 -6.48
C THR A 34 8.67 -12.51 -4.99
N LYS A 35 8.93 -13.68 -4.38
CA LYS A 35 8.73 -13.93 -2.96
C LYS A 35 9.31 -12.82 -2.06
N ARG A 36 10.52 -12.33 -2.34
CA ARG A 36 11.24 -11.33 -1.52
C ARG A 36 10.72 -9.90 -1.66
N LEU A 37 9.83 -9.63 -2.61
CA LEU A 37 9.13 -8.35 -2.75
C LEU A 37 7.85 -8.28 -1.91
N ASN A 38 7.40 -9.38 -1.32
CA ASN A 38 6.16 -9.45 -0.56
C ASN A 38 6.41 -9.42 0.95
N ALA A 39 5.42 -8.93 1.71
CA ALA A 39 5.42 -8.98 3.17
C ALA A 39 5.67 -10.38 3.73
N PHE A 40 6.32 -10.43 4.90
CA PHE A 40 6.47 -11.65 5.67
C PHE A 40 5.70 -11.54 6.99
N LEU A 41 4.60 -12.27 7.10
CA LEU A 41 3.65 -12.12 8.22
C LEU A 41 3.91 -13.08 9.39
N GLU A 42 4.65 -14.16 9.17
CA GLU A 42 4.90 -15.23 10.14
C GLU A 42 6.03 -14.85 11.11
N VAL A 43 5.77 -13.87 11.97
CA VAL A 43 6.74 -13.34 12.95
C VAL A 43 6.11 -13.20 14.34
N ASP A 44 6.90 -13.44 15.38
CA ASP A 44 6.51 -13.23 16.78
C ASP A 44 7.05 -11.88 17.27
N GLN A 45 6.27 -10.82 17.06
CA GLN A 45 6.63 -9.44 17.42
C GLN A 45 5.44 -8.72 18.04
N GLY A 46 5.72 -7.84 19.01
CA GLY A 46 4.72 -7.00 19.67
C GLY A 46 5.18 -5.55 19.78
N ALA A 47 4.24 -4.62 19.68
CA ALA A 47 4.45 -3.21 19.94
C ALA A 47 3.23 -2.62 20.65
N ALA A 48 3.47 -1.61 21.48
CA ALA A 48 2.44 -0.88 22.19
C ALA A 48 2.77 0.62 22.17
N LEU A 49 1.71 1.43 22.22
CA LEU A 49 1.78 2.89 22.32
C LEU A 49 1.03 3.31 23.58
N LEU A 50 1.60 4.22 24.36
CA LEU A 50 0.94 4.83 25.50
C LEU A 50 0.54 6.25 25.10
N LEU A 51 -0.77 6.52 25.12
CA LEU A 51 -1.33 7.84 24.84
C LEU A 51 -1.85 8.43 26.15
N ALA A 52 -1.58 9.71 26.35
CA ALA A 52 -2.03 10.47 27.52
C ALA A 52 -2.25 11.93 27.12
N SER A 53 -3.10 12.64 27.87
CA SER A 53 -3.08 14.10 27.84
C SER A 53 -1.77 14.60 28.45
N GLU A 54 -1.37 15.84 28.11
CA GLU A 54 -0.20 16.43 28.75
C GLU A 54 -0.36 16.55 30.27
N SER A 55 -1.58 16.80 30.77
CA SER A 55 -1.84 16.87 32.21
C SER A 55 -1.51 15.55 32.89
N VAL A 56 -2.03 14.43 32.36
CA VAL A 56 -1.77 13.09 32.90
C VAL A 56 -0.29 12.74 32.79
N ALA A 57 0.38 13.09 31.69
CA ALA A 57 1.81 12.86 31.53
C ALA A 57 2.64 13.64 32.56
N ARG A 58 2.26 14.89 32.88
CA ARG A 58 2.89 15.69 33.95
C ARG A 58 2.65 15.09 35.32
N ASP A 59 1.41 14.73 35.63
CA ASP A 59 1.01 14.18 36.93
C ASP A 59 1.73 12.85 37.23
N LEU A 60 1.98 12.04 36.19
CA LEU A 60 2.74 10.79 36.27
C LEU A 60 4.27 10.99 36.19
N GLY A 61 4.75 12.23 36.07
CA GLY A 61 6.19 12.53 36.00
C GLY A 61 6.89 12.02 34.74
N VAL A 62 6.17 11.87 33.61
CA VAL A 62 6.77 11.45 32.33
C VAL A 62 7.65 12.58 31.79
N PRO A 63 8.97 12.37 31.60
CA PRO A 63 9.87 13.43 31.12
C PRO A 63 9.46 13.98 29.75
N ARG A 64 9.53 15.30 29.57
CA ARG A 64 9.04 16.04 28.38
C ARG A 64 9.73 15.60 27.09
N GLU A 65 11.00 15.24 27.17
CA GLU A 65 11.82 14.72 26.06
C GLU A 65 11.32 13.35 25.55
N LYS A 66 10.45 12.66 26.29
CA LYS A 66 9.80 11.42 25.83
C LYS A 66 8.48 11.67 25.11
N TRP A 67 7.98 12.90 25.06
CA TRP A 67 6.67 13.18 24.49
C TRP A 67 6.78 13.33 22.97
N VAL A 68 5.82 12.74 22.26
CA VAL A 68 5.65 12.87 20.81
C VAL A 68 4.17 13.10 20.57
N TYR A 69 3.86 14.08 19.74
CA TYR A 69 2.51 14.50 19.43
C TYR A 69 2.10 14.02 18.05
N LEU A 70 0.80 13.77 17.88
CA LEU A 70 0.16 13.60 16.58
C LEU A 70 -0.26 14.99 16.08
N HIS A 71 0.53 15.57 15.19
CA HIS A 71 0.31 16.92 14.64
C HIS A 71 -0.88 16.95 13.69
N GLY A 72 -1.08 15.88 12.94
CA GLY A 72 -2.16 15.78 11.99
C GLY A 72 -2.44 14.34 11.61
N PHE A 73 -3.69 14.05 11.28
CA PHE A 73 -4.08 12.72 10.83
C PHE A 73 -5.27 12.78 9.90
N ALA A 74 -5.42 11.72 9.12
CA ALA A 74 -6.66 11.43 8.41
C ALA A 74 -6.74 9.92 8.15
N HIS A 75 -7.96 9.43 8.00
CA HIS A 75 -8.20 8.09 7.49
C HIS A 75 -9.37 8.13 6.52
N LEU A 76 -9.20 7.47 5.38
CA LEU A 76 -10.18 7.42 4.29
C LEU A 76 -10.07 6.08 3.59
N ASN A 77 -11.12 5.72 2.86
CA ASN A 77 -11.15 4.51 2.06
C ASN A 77 -11.24 4.87 0.58
N ASP A 78 -10.50 4.15 -0.25
CA ASP A 78 -10.88 4.01 -1.66
C ASP A 78 -12.18 3.20 -1.73
N LEU A 79 -12.83 3.25 -2.90
CA LEU A 79 -14.01 2.45 -3.16
C LEU A 79 -13.76 0.99 -2.80
N TRP A 80 -14.73 0.43 -2.09
CA TRP A 80 -14.58 -0.85 -1.39
C TRP A 80 -14.34 -1.98 -2.38
N PHE A 81 -15.12 -1.99 -3.46
CA PHE A 81 -15.03 -3.01 -4.50
C PHE A 81 -14.07 -2.57 -5.61
N LEU A 82 -13.09 -3.43 -5.93
CA LEU A 82 -12.16 -3.22 -7.03
C LEU A 82 -12.86 -2.98 -8.38
N SER A 83 -14.06 -3.55 -8.57
CA SER A 83 -14.86 -3.36 -9.79
C SER A 83 -15.30 -1.91 -10.00
N GLU A 84 -15.45 -1.14 -8.92
CA GLU A 84 -15.98 0.23 -8.95
C GLU A 84 -14.88 1.28 -9.08
N ARG A 85 -13.62 0.90 -8.86
CA ARG A 85 -12.49 1.84 -8.95
C ARG A 85 -12.29 2.31 -10.39
N GLN A 86 -12.04 3.61 -10.55
CA GLN A 86 -11.79 4.22 -11.85
C GLN A 86 -10.60 3.60 -12.57
N ASN A 87 -9.52 3.32 -11.84
CA ASN A 87 -8.32 2.65 -12.33
C ASN A 87 -7.66 1.82 -11.19
N TYR A 88 -6.50 1.22 -11.48
CA TYR A 88 -5.77 0.33 -10.58
C TYR A 88 -4.35 0.79 -10.23
N TRP A 89 -3.98 2.01 -10.60
CA TRP A 89 -2.63 2.56 -10.44
C TRP A 89 -2.60 3.84 -9.58
N SER A 90 -3.76 4.32 -9.10
CA SER A 90 -3.86 5.50 -8.24
C SER A 90 -4.80 5.29 -7.07
N SER A 91 -4.68 6.15 -6.04
CA SER A 91 -5.55 6.17 -4.87
C SER A 91 -5.98 7.60 -4.52
N PRO A 92 -7.20 8.00 -4.90
CA PRO A 92 -7.79 9.27 -4.45
C PRO A 92 -7.86 9.39 -2.93
N ALA A 93 -8.08 8.26 -2.22
CA ALA A 93 -8.18 8.26 -0.77
C ALA A 93 -6.84 8.54 -0.08
N ILE A 94 -5.72 7.97 -0.54
CA ILE A 94 -4.39 8.30 0.00
C ILE A 94 -4.10 9.79 -0.23
N ALA A 95 -4.31 10.30 -1.44
CA ALA A 95 -4.04 11.70 -1.75
C ALA A 95 -4.87 12.65 -0.86
N ARG A 96 -6.16 12.35 -0.68
CA ARG A 96 -7.05 13.14 0.18
C ARG A 96 -6.66 13.05 1.66
N ALA A 97 -6.31 11.86 2.16
CA ALA A 97 -5.90 11.65 3.54
C ALA A 97 -4.59 12.36 3.84
N ALA A 98 -3.60 12.27 2.95
CA ALA A 98 -2.32 12.96 3.07
C ALA A 98 -2.52 14.47 3.15
N ARG A 99 -3.31 15.06 2.25
CA ARG A 99 -3.61 16.50 2.25
C ARG A 99 -4.30 16.95 3.55
N LEU A 100 -5.24 16.17 4.06
CA LEU A 100 -5.93 16.49 5.33
C LEU A 100 -4.99 16.41 6.53
N ALA A 101 -4.16 15.36 6.60
CA ALA A 101 -3.19 15.18 7.68
C ALA A 101 -2.12 16.27 7.67
N LEU A 102 -1.58 16.60 6.49
CA LEU A 102 -0.61 17.69 6.29
C LEU A 102 -1.22 19.06 6.63
N GLY A 103 -2.45 19.32 6.16
CA GLY A 103 -3.18 20.56 6.47
C GLY A 103 -3.45 20.73 7.97
N MET A 104 -3.87 19.66 8.66
CA MET A 104 -4.03 19.68 10.12
C MET A 104 -2.69 19.94 10.84
N ALA A 105 -1.60 19.38 10.32
CA ALA A 105 -0.25 19.60 10.86
C ALA A 105 0.35 20.98 10.50
N SER A 106 -0.32 21.77 9.64
CA SER A 106 0.25 22.99 9.04
C SER A 106 1.63 22.75 8.43
N ALA A 107 1.79 21.63 7.74
CA ALA A 107 3.06 21.16 7.20
C ALA A 107 2.93 20.77 5.73
N GLU A 108 4.08 20.74 5.04
CA GLU A 108 4.20 20.28 3.66
C GLU A 108 5.02 18.98 3.62
N VAL A 109 4.77 18.15 2.59
CA VAL A 109 5.50 16.87 2.41
C VAL A 109 7.02 17.07 2.31
N ASP A 110 7.46 18.18 1.70
CA ASP A 110 8.87 18.53 1.58
C ASP A 110 9.52 18.87 2.92
N GLY A 111 8.72 19.29 3.91
CA GLY A 111 9.17 19.54 5.29
C GLY A 111 9.31 18.28 6.15
N MET A 112 8.90 17.11 5.66
CA MET A 112 9.02 15.86 6.42
C MET A 112 10.47 15.38 6.45
N ALA A 113 11.01 15.13 7.63
CA ALA A 113 12.36 14.62 7.79
C ALA A 113 12.44 13.10 7.65
N CYS A 114 11.36 12.40 7.98
CA CYS A 114 11.29 10.94 8.03
C CYS A 114 9.96 10.42 7.48
N PHE A 115 10.00 9.27 6.81
CA PHE A 115 8.82 8.56 6.31
C PHE A 115 8.75 7.14 6.84
N ASP A 116 7.55 6.63 7.04
CA ASP A 116 7.25 5.20 7.08
C ASP A 116 6.03 4.89 6.21
N LEU A 117 6.30 4.52 4.96
CA LEU A 117 5.28 4.07 4.03
C LEU A 117 4.95 2.59 4.26
N TYR A 118 3.66 2.28 4.41
CA TYR A 118 3.19 0.90 4.50
C TYR A 118 3.56 0.15 3.23
N SER A 119 4.14 -1.04 3.38
CA SER A 119 4.95 -1.68 2.34
C SER A 119 4.70 -3.17 2.19
N CYS A 120 3.44 -3.61 2.24
CA CYS A 120 3.12 -5.04 2.06
C CYS A 120 3.53 -5.58 0.68
N PHE A 121 3.46 -4.71 -0.34
CA PHE A 121 3.87 -4.95 -1.72
C PHE A 121 4.53 -3.67 -2.27
N PRO A 122 5.36 -3.77 -3.33
CA PRO A 122 5.95 -2.58 -3.96
C PRO A 122 4.90 -1.59 -4.46
N SER A 123 3.80 -2.07 -5.07
CA SER A 123 2.70 -1.23 -5.55
C SER A 123 2.07 -0.35 -4.46
N ALA A 124 1.99 -0.83 -3.21
CA ALA A 124 1.47 -0.04 -2.10
C ALA A 124 2.38 1.15 -1.80
N VAL A 125 3.70 0.95 -1.83
CA VAL A 125 4.69 2.01 -1.61
C VAL A 125 4.68 3.01 -2.76
N GLU A 126 4.67 2.52 -4.00
CA GLU A 126 4.66 3.36 -5.21
C GLU A 126 3.41 4.22 -5.29
N THR A 127 2.23 3.61 -5.09
CA THR A 127 0.94 4.32 -5.08
C THR A 127 0.89 5.37 -3.97
N ALA A 128 1.37 5.02 -2.76
CA ALA A 128 1.39 5.96 -1.65
C ALA A 128 2.36 7.12 -1.90
N ARG A 129 3.58 6.83 -2.38
CA ARG A 129 4.60 7.84 -2.71
C ARG A 129 4.04 8.85 -3.71
N GLU A 130 3.46 8.38 -4.81
CA GLU A 130 2.88 9.23 -5.85
C GLU A 130 1.69 10.05 -5.32
N ALA A 131 0.74 9.40 -4.63
CA ALA A 131 -0.45 10.07 -4.10
C ALA A 131 -0.14 11.12 -3.02
N ILE A 132 0.92 10.92 -2.23
CA ILE A 132 1.38 11.88 -1.20
C ILE A 132 2.19 13.03 -1.83
N GLY A 133 2.68 12.86 -3.06
CA GLY A 133 3.51 13.85 -3.74
C GLY A 133 5.00 13.76 -3.39
N ILE A 134 5.49 12.60 -2.94
CA ILE A 134 6.92 12.37 -2.69
C ILE A 134 7.62 12.12 -4.04
N PRO A 135 8.67 12.86 -4.40
CA PRO A 135 9.39 12.66 -5.66
C PRO A 135 9.94 11.23 -5.84
N GLU A 136 9.99 10.74 -7.08
CA GLU A 136 10.49 9.38 -7.38
C GLU A 136 11.97 9.21 -6.98
N ARG A 137 12.75 10.29 -7.13
CA ARG A 137 14.17 10.35 -6.78
C ARG A 137 14.40 11.07 -5.44
N ASP A 138 13.43 11.04 -4.54
CA ASP A 138 13.60 11.60 -3.21
C ASP A 138 14.78 10.92 -2.48
N PRO A 139 15.77 11.67 -1.97
CA PRO A 139 16.90 11.08 -1.27
C PRO A 139 16.53 10.56 0.13
N ARG A 140 15.40 11.00 0.69
CA ARG A 140 14.94 10.59 2.03
C ARG A 140 14.45 9.15 1.96
N PRO A 141 14.84 8.29 2.91
CA PRO A 141 14.34 6.93 2.94
C PRO A 141 12.83 6.86 3.21
N LEU A 142 12.12 5.98 2.49
CA LEU A 142 10.66 5.82 2.59
C LEU A 142 10.19 4.98 3.80
N THR A 143 11.11 4.51 4.64
CA THR A 143 10.79 3.81 5.89
C THR A 143 11.79 4.13 6.98
N VAL A 144 11.36 4.26 8.22
CA VAL A 144 12.27 4.33 9.38
C VAL A 144 12.43 2.95 10.04
N THR A 145 11.48 2.06 9.79
CA THR A 145 11.32 0.75 10.43
C THR A 145 12.05 -0.35 9.66
N GLY A 146 11.98 -0.34 8.33
CA GLY A 146 12.62 -1.33 7.46
C GLY A 146 11.68 -2.08 6.51
N GLY A 147 10.40 -1.72 6.47
CA GLY A 147 9.38 -2.32 5.58
C GLY A 147 8.91 -3.73 5.97
N LEU A 148 7.67 -4.08 5.61
CA LEU A 148 7.04 -5.38 5.98
C LEU A 148 7.81 -6.62 5.49
N PRO A 149 8.43 -6.65 4.30
CA PRO A 149 9.13 -7.84 3.81
C PRO A 149 10.32 -8.27 4.69
N TYR A 150 10.92 -7.32 5.43
CA TYR A 150 12.18 -7.55 6.14
C TYR A 150 12.11 -7.26 7.64
N PHE A 151 11.40 -6.20 8.06
CA PHE A 151 11.13 -5.97 9.47
C PHE A 151 10.25 -7.09 10.06
N GLY A 152 9.33 -7.63 9.25
CA GLY A 152 8.24 -8.50 9.68
C GLY A 152 6.94 -7.71 9.81
N GLY A 153 5.81 -8.32 9.48
CA GLY A 153 4.50 -7.72 9.66
C GLY A 153 3.63 -8.64 10.50
N PRO A 154 3.63 -8.56 11.85
CA PRO A 154 2.87 -9.46 12.71
C PRO A 154 1.36 -9.31 12.47
N GLY A 155 0.85 -10.09 11.51
CA GLY A 155 -0.47 -9.92 10.92
C GLY A 155 -0.74 -8.46 10.51
N ASN A 156 -1.60 -7.80 11.27
CA ASN A 156 -2.08 -6.45 10.99
C ASN A 156 -1.35 -5.34 11.78
N ASN A 157 -0.33 -5.68 12.60
CA ASN A 157 0.22 -4.76 13.61
C ASN A 157 1.51 -4.03 13.19
N TYR A 158 1.93 -4.10 11.92
CA TYR A 158 3.15 -3.41 11.45
C TYR A 158 3.18 -1.92 11.81
N VAL A 159 2.08 -1.19 11.58
CA VAL A 159 2.05 0.28 11.74
C VAL A 159 2.30 0.72 13.18
N THR A 160 1.96 -0.10 14.18
CA THR A 160 2.29 0.20 15.58
C THR A 160 3.80 0.23 15.82
N HIS A 161 4.56 -0.67 15.17
CA HIS A 161 6.02 -0.65 15.19
C HIS A 161 6.58 0.57 14.44
N SER A 162 5.93 0.97 13.34
CA SER A 162 6.30 2.17 12.60
C SER A 162 6.14 3.44 13.43
N ILE A 163 5.01 3.59 14.13
CA ILE A 163 4.77 4.73 15.02
C ILE A 163 5.77 4.72 16.18
N ALA A 164 6.04 3.57 16.79
CA ALA A 164 7.02 3.47 17.87
C ALA A 164 8.45 3.83 17.42
N THR A 165 8.86 3.37 16.24
CA THR A 165 10.17 3.68 15.64
C THR A 165 10.27 5.15 15.26
N MET A 166 9.20 5.71 14.67
CA MET A 166 9.11 7.12 14.33
C MET A 166 9.22 8.00 15.59
N ALA A 167 8.47 7.67 16.64
CA ALA A 167 8.52 8.38 17.91
C ALA A 167 9.91 8.36 18.54
N ALA A 168 10.61 7.22 18.52
CA ALA A 168 11.99 7.14 19.01
C ALA A 168 12.93 8.08 18.25
N ARG A 169 12.84 8.14 16.91
CA ARG A 169 13.67 9.03 16.09
C ARG A 169 13.37 10.51 16.31
N LEU A 170 12.09 10.88 16.42
CA LEU A 170 11.69 12.28 16.57
C LEU A 170 12.07 12.85 17.94
N ARG A 171 12.16 12.02 18.99
CA ARG A 171 12.68 12.45 20.30
C ARG A 171 14.14 12.90 20.24
N GLU A 172 14.94 12.29 19.37
CA GLU A 172 16.34 12.66 19.15
C GLU A 172 16.49 13.87 18.21
N ARG A 173 15.40 14.28 17.56
CA ARG A 173 15.35 15.35 16.55
C ARG A 173 14.19 16.32 16.81
N PRO A 174 14.20 17.05 17.95
CA PRO A 174 13.16 18.03 18.23
C PRO A 174 13.03 19.06 17.11
N GLY A 175 11.79 19.39 16.74
CA GLY A 175 11.48 20.30 15.63
C GLY A 175 11.32 19.63 14.26
N GLU A 176 11.76 18.38 14.09
CA GLU A 176 11.46 17.61 12.88
C GLU A 176 10.06 16.97 12.93
N LEU A 177 9.49 16.74 11.75
CA LEU A 177 8.23 16.01 11.56
C LEU A 177 8.46 14.72 10.78
N GLY A 178 7.69 13.69 11.12
CA GLY A 178 7.69 12.40 10.45
C GLY A 178 6.30 11.98 10.01
N LEU A 179 6.21 11.34 8.84
CA LEU A 179 4.95 10.85 8.28
C LEU A 179 4.91 9.32 8.33
N VAL A 180 3.85 8.75 8.89
CA VAL A 180 3.58 7.31 8.87
C VAL A 180 2.28 7.05 8.13
N THR A 181 2.28 6.05 7.26
CA THR A 181 1.05 5.57 6.60
C THR A 181 0.69 4.17 7.08
N GLY A 182 -0.62 3.89 7.08
CA GLY A 182 -1.17 2.56 7.26
C GLY A 182 -2.08 2.24 6.09
N LEU A 183 -2.08 0.97 5.69
CA LEU A 183 -2.91 0.45 4.61
C LEU A 183 -3.54 -0.87 5.04
N GLY A 184 -4.80 -1.07 4.64
CA GLY A 184 -5.52 -2.31 4.89
C GLY A 184 -6.29 -2.81 3.66
N MET A 185 -6.53 -4.13 3.64
CA MET A 185 -7.24 -4.84 2.58
C MET A 185 -6.51 -4.71 1.21
N LEU A 186 -7.27 -4.59 0.12
CA LEU A 186 -6.76 -4.48 -1.26
C LEU A 186 -6.48 -3.01 -1.61
N THR A 187 -5.60 -2.36 -0.84
CA THR A 187 -5.37 -0.91 -0.93
C THR A 187 -6.69 -0.15 -0.74
N THR A 188 -7.52 -0.59 0.21
CA THR A 188 -8.86 -0.04 0.41
C THR A 188 -8.88 0.97 1.55
N LYS A 189 -8.28 0.63 2.69
CA LYS A 189 -8.28 1.49 3.88
C LYS A 189 -6.95 2.18 4.02
N HIS A 190 -6.97 3.48 4.30
CA HIS A 190 -5.76 4.28 4.41
C HIS A 190 -5.79 5.13 5.67
N SER A 191 -4.66 5.21 6.36
CA SER A 191 -4.44 6.13 7.46
C SER A 191 -3.12 6.86 7.27
N VAL A 192 -3.09 8.16 7.52
CA VAL A 192 -1.88 8.98 7.52
C VAL A 192 -1.77 9.68 8.87
N GLY A 193 -0.58 9.67 9.47
CA GLY A 193 -0.28 10.38 10.70
C GLY A 193 1.03 11.16 10.58
N ILE A 194 1.00 12.43 11.00
CA ILE A 194 2.15 13.32 11.10
C ILE A 194 2.54 13.45 12.57
N TYR A 195 3.79 13.15 12.89
CA TYR A 195 4.29 13.08 14.27
C TYR A 195 5.45 14.07 14.47
N GLY A 196 5.59 14.60 15.68
CA GLY A 196 6.67 15.51 16.06
C GLY A 196 6.87 15.54 17.57
N ALA A 197 8.08 15.87 18.04
CA ALA A 197 8.38 15.99 19.47
C ALA A 197 7.97 17.35 20.06
N GLU A 198 7.71 18.34 19.20
CA GLU A 198 7.20 19.64 19.61
C GLU A 198 5.68 19.65 19.67
N ARG A 199 5.13 20.42 20.60
CA ARG A 199 3.68 20.54 20.71
C ARG A 199 3.15 21.22 19.43
N PRO A 200 2.11 20.67 18.76
CA PRO A 200 1.52 21.33 17.61
C PRO A 200 0.98 22.72 18.01
N GLY A 201 1.10 23.67 17.08
CA GLY A 201 0.50 25.00 17.22
C GLY A 201 -1.01 24.93 17.04
N GLY A 202 -1.75 25.81 17.72
CA GLY A 202 -3.21 25.91 17.60
C GLY A 202 -3.99 24.82 18.34
N ASP A 203 -5.29 24.77 18.05
CA ASP A 203 -6.21 23.79 18.61
C ASP A 203 -6.10 22.46 17.86
N TRP A 204 -6.08 21.35 18.61
CA TRP A 204 -6.11 20.02 18.01
C TRP A 204 -7.54 19.69 17.59
N SER A 205 -7.86 19.96 16.32
CA SER A 205 -9.18 19.69 15.74
C SER A 205 -9.07 18.69 14.58
N PRO A 206 -9.71 17.52 14.67
CA PRO A 206 -9.79 16.59 13.55
C PRO A 206 -10.40 17.21 12.29
N PRO A 207 -9.95 16.81 11.08
CA PRO A 207 -10.60 17.21 9.84
C PRO A 207 -12.00 16.58 9.69
N ASP A 208 -12.83 17.16 8.82
CA ASP A 208 -14.13 16.58 8.44
C ASP A 208 -13.95 15.37 7.51
N LEU A 209 -13.72 14.22 8.11
CA LEU A 209 -13.51 12.95 7.41
C LEU A 209 -14.79 12.41 6.78
N VAL A 210 -15.97 12.75 7.32
CA VAL A 210 -17.26 12.30 6.79
C VAL A 210 -17.50 12.93 5.41
N ARG A 211 -17.33 14.25 5.32
CA ARG A 211 -17.44 14.95 4.04
C ARG A 211 -16.37 14.49 3.04
N ALA A 212 -15.12 14.33 3.51
CA ALA A 212 -14.04 13.88 2.63
C ALA A 212 -14.26 12.47 2.08
N GLN A 213 -14.84 11.56 2.86
CA GLN A 213 -15.23 10.24 2.38
C GLN A 213 -16.38 10.31 1.38
N ALA A 214 -17.41 11.11 1.64
CA ALA A 214 -18.54 11.28 0.73
C ALA A 214 -18.12 11.81 -0.66
N GLU A 215 -17.09 12.67 -0.71
CA GLU A 215 -16.50 13.15 -1.97
C GLU A 215 -15.85 12.02 -2.78
N ILE A 216 -15.23 11.04 -2.12
CA ILE A 216 -14.62 9.86 -2.77
C ILE A 216 -15.70 8.89 -3.22
N ASP A 217 -16.69 8.63 -2.37
CA ASP A 217 -17.79 7.69 -2.65
C ASP A 217 -18.69 8.15 -3.81
N ALA A 218 -18.73 9.46 -4.07
CA ALA A 218 -19.48 10.05 -5.18
C ALA A 218 -18.73 10.01 -6.53
N ALA A 219 -17.49 9.52 -6.57
CA ALA A 219 -16.74 9.41 -7.81
C ALA A 219 -17.45 8.48 -8.82
N PRO A 220 -17.30 8.72 -10.13
CA PRO A 220 -17.90 7.83 -11.13
C PRO A 220 -17.38 6.39 -11.00
N HIS A 221 -18.28 5.41 -11.16
CA HIS A 221 -17.96 3.99 -11.16
C HIS A 221 -18.08 3.41 -12.57
N PRO A 222 -17.14 2.56 -13.02
CA PRO A 222 -17.29 1.83 -14.27
C PRO A 222 -18.45 0.84 -14.22
N ALA A 223 -19.23 0.78 -15.30
CA ALA A 223 -20.27 -0.22 -15.45
C ALA A 223 -19.65 -1.61 -15.67
N MET A 224 -20.23 -2.64 -15.04
CA MET A 224 -19.78 -4.02 -15.14
C MET A 224 -20.59 -4.82 -16.16
N ALA A 225 -19.92 -5.72 -16.88
CA ALA A 225 -20.52 -6.79 -17.67
C ALA A 225 -20.36 -8.11 -16.88
N GLY A 226 -21.47 -8.64 -16.36
CA GLY A 226 -21.47 -9.88 -15.56
C GLY A 226 -21.27 -11.14 -16.41
N GLU A 227 -21.99 -11.22 -17.54
CA GLU A 227 -21.85 -12.27 -18.56
C GLU A 227 -21.31 -11.67 -19.87
N PRO A 228 -20.04 -11.24 -19.93
CA PRO A 228 -19.43 -10.64 -21.11
C PRO A 228 -19.27 -11.67 -22.23
N ALA A 229 -19.47 -11.23 -23.48
CA ALA A 229 -19.25 -12.05 -24.66
C ALA A 229 -18.80 -11.18 -25.84
N GLY A 230 -17.68 -11.54 -26.46
CA GLY A 230 -17.18 -10.87 -27.67
C GLY A 230 -15.78 -10.28 -27.53
N PRO A 231 -15.40 -9.36 -28.44
CA PRO A 231 -14.10 -8.72 -28.43
C PRO A 231 -13.91 -7.82 -27.21
N ALA A 232 -12.70 -7.82 -26.68
CA ALA A 232 -12.32 -7.07 -25.49
C ALA A 232 -10.80 -6.82 -25.44
N SER A 233 -10.35 -6.00 -24.49
CA SER A 233 -8.94 -5.78 -24.19
C SER A 233 -8.63 -5.86 -22.69
N ILE A 234 -7.40 -6.22 -22.35
CA ILE A 234 -6.91 -6.24 -20.95
C ILE A 234 -6.77 -4.81 -20.42
N GLU A 235 -7.31 -4.54 -19.23
CA GLU A 235 -7.10 -3.29 -18.47
C GLU A 235 -6.01 -3.48 -17.39
N THR A 236 -5.99 -4.63 -16.74
CA THR A 236 -4.90 -5.08 -15.87
C THR A 236 -4.95 -6.59 -15.70
N TYR A 237 -3.84 -7.19 -15.28
CA TYR A 237 -3.72 -8.64 -15.15
C TYR A 237 -2.71 -9.03 -14.09
N THR A 238 -2.80 -10.28 -13.62
CA THR A 238 -1.73 -10.94 -12.88
C THR A 238 -1.77 -12.44 -13.13
N VAL A 239 -0.63 -13.09 -12.93
CA VAL A 239 -0.48 -14.54 -13.00
C VAL A 239 -0.04 -15.02 -11.64
N ALA A 240 -0.83 -15.85 -10.97
CA ALA A 240 -0.45 -16.48 -9.71
C ALA A 240 0.38 -17.74 -9.97
N TYR A 241 1.43 -17.93 -9.18
CA TYR A 241 2.38 -19.04 -9.31
C TYR A 241 2.40 -19.89 -8.04
N GLY A 242 2.43 -21.20 -8.25
CA GLY A 242 2.57 -22.20 -7.20
C GLY A 242 3.95 -22.21 -6.53
N ARG A 243 4.13 -23.10 -5.56
CA ARG A 243 5.44 -23.28 -4.87
C ARG A 243 6.54 -23.79 -5.80
N GLU A 244 6.17 -24.55 -6.82
CA GLU A 244 7.07 -25.07 -7.85
C GLU A 244 7.39 -24.05 -8.95
N GLY A 245 6.82 -22.84 -8.88
CA GLY A 245 7.02 -21.80 -9.89
C GLY A 245 6.21 -22.00 -11.17
N ARG A 246 5.23 -22.90 -11.17
CA ARG A 246 4.29 -23.10 -12.29
C ARG A 246 3.12 -22.11 -12.19
N PRO A 247 2.62 -21.55 -13.31
CA PRO A 247 1.39 -20.77 -13.34
C PRO A 247 0.19 -21.60 -12.87
N GLU A 248 -0.58 -21.10 -11.91
CA GLU A 248 -1.77 -21.76 -11.39
C GLU A 248 -3.06 -21.06 -11.83
N SER A 249 -3.02 -19.73 -11.98
CA SER A 249 -4.15 -18.97 -12.49
C SER A 249 -3.70 -17.66 -13.12
N THR A 250 -4.42 -17.26 -14.17
CA THR A 250 -4.32 -15.93 -14.78
C THR A 250 -5.61 -15.19 -14.46
N VAL A 251 -5.50 -14.01 -13.84
CA VAL A 251 -6.63 -13.13 -13.52
C VAL A 251 -6.52 -11.90 -14.39
N ILE A 252 -7.61 -11.59 -15.09
CA ILE A 252 -7.70 -10.45 -16.00
C ILE A 252 -8.88 -9.59 -15.56
N ILE A 253 -8.63 -8.29 -15.49
CA ILE A 253 -9.66 -7.27 -15.55
C ILE A 253 -9.60 -6.69 -16.96
N GLY A 254 -10.71 -6.75 -17.68
CA GLY A 254 -10.76 -6.32 -19.08
C GLY A 254 -11.89 -5.34 -19.36
N ARG A 255 -11.83 -4.74 -20.55
CA ARG A 255 -12.81 -3.81 -21.10
C ARG A 255 -13.42 -4.36 -22.37
N MET A 256 -14.74 -4.35 -22.44
CA MET A 256 -15.50 -4.55 -23.66
C MET A 256 -15.34 -3.33 -24.58
N GLU A 257 -15.68 -3.47 -25.87
CA GLU A 257 -15.67 -2.34 -26.82
C GLU A 257 -16.64 -1.20 -26.41
N ASP A 258 -17.71 -1.51 -25.69
CA ASP A 258 -18.66 -0.54 -25.13
C ASP A 258 -18.18 0.13 -23.82
N GLY A 259 -16.96 -0.18 -23.39
CA GLY A 259 -16.33 0.39 -22.20
C GLY A 259 -16.70 -0.28 -20.87
N ARG A 260 -17.66 -1.23 -20.85
CA ARG A 260 -17.98 -2.00 -19.64
C ARG A 260 -16.80 -2.87 -19.22
N ARG A 261 -16.60 -2.98 -17.92
CA ARG A 261 -15.53 -3.80 -17.32
C ARG A 261 -16.01 -5.21 -17.02
N PHE A 262 -15.12 -6.18 -17.11
CA PHE A 262 -15.37 -7.55 -16.64
C PHE A 262 -14.15 -8.11 -15.90
N PHE A 263 -14.39 -9.15 -15.11
CA PHE A 263 -13.36 -10.02 -14.56
C PHE A 263 -13.39 -11.36 -15.28
N ALA A 264 -12.23 -11.89 -15.62
CA ALA A 264 -12.09 -13.17 -16.30
C ALA A 264 -10.83 -13.92 -15.86
N ASN A 265 -10.84 -15.23 -16.10
CA ASN A 265 -9.65 -16.06 -16.05
C ASN A 265 -9.04 -16.18 -17.45
N GLY A 266 -7.71 -16.06 -17.54
CA GLY A 266 -6.96 -16.33 -18.76
C GLY A 266 -6.43 -17.77 -18.83
N PRO A 267 -5.85 -18.19 -19.98
CA PRO A 267 -5.09 -19.42 -20.08
C PRO A 267 -3.88 -19.42 -19.13
N THR A 268 -3.42 -20.63 -18.82
CA THR A 268 -2.28 -20.87 -17.91
C THR A 268 -1.20 -21.75 -18.54
N ASP A 269 -1.32 -22.11 -19.81
CA ASP A 269 -0.28 -22.85 -20.52
C ASP A 269 0.95 -21.96 -20.77
N GLU A 270 2.09 -22.62 -20.97
CA GLU A 270 3.40 -21.95 -21.04
C GLU A 270 3.47 -20.90 -22.15
N HIS A 271 2.79 -21.11 -23.28
CA HIS A 271 2.85 -20.18 -24.41
C HIS A 271 2.18 -18.85 -24.08
N HIS A 272 0.95 -18.91 -23.55
CA HIS A 272 0.21 -17.73 -23.13
C HIS A 272 0.94 -16.96 -22.04
N ILE A 273 1.41 -17.67 -21.00
CA ILE A 273 2.10 -17.01 -19.89
C ILE A 273 3.40 -16.36 -20.35
N ALA A 274 4.19 -17.04 -21.20
CA ALA A 274 5.40 -16.45 -21.77
C ALA A 274 5.10 -15.17 -22.56
N ASP A 275 4.07 -15.18 -23.41
CA ASP A 275 3.65 -13.98 -24.14
C ASP A 275 3.22 -12.84 -23.20
N LEU A 276 2.32 -13.12 -22.25
CA LEU A 276 1.77 -12.11 -21.34
C LEU A 276 2.81 -11.49 -20.38
N THR A 277 3.88 -12.23 -20.07
CA THR A 277 4.92 -11.79 -19.13
C THR A 277 6.19 -11.26 -19.80
N ALA A 278 6.39 -11.51 -21.10
CA ALA A 278 7.53 -11.00 -21.86
C ALA A 278 7.34 -9.58 -22.39
N ARG A 279 6.08 -9.08 -22.42
CA ARG A 279 5.72 -7.74 -22.90
C ARG A 279 4.60 -7.14 -22.06
N GLU A 280 4.29 -5.87 -22.31
CA GLU A 280 3.12 -5.21 -21.72
C GLU A 280 1.82 -5.87 -22.22
N GLY A 281 1.03 -6.39 -21.28
CA GLY A 281 -0.26 -7.04 -21.54
C GLY A 281 -1.46 -6.09 -21.49
N VAL A 282 -1.35 -4.93 -20.85
CA VAL A 282 -2.40 -3.90 -20.87
C VAL A 282 -2.65 -3.44 -22.31
N GLY A 283 -3.92 -3.40 -22.70
CA GLY A 283 -4.36 -3.09 -24.05
C GLY A 283 -4.31 -4.25 -25.04
N LEU A 284 -3.77 -5.41 -24.64
CA LEU A 284 -3.81 -6.62 -25.46
C LEU A 284 -5.25 -7.02 -25.75
N ARG A 285 -5.54 -7.26 -27.03
CA ARG A 285 -6.87 -7.59 -27.53
C ARG A 285 -7.09 -9.09 -27.52
N GLY A 286 -8.33 -9.48 -27.31
CA GLY A 286 -8.73 -10.88 -27.26
C GLY A 286 -10.24 -11.02 -27.32
N ARG A 287 -10.73 -12.19 -26.93
CA ARG A 287 -12.15 -12.48 -26.81
C ARG A 287 -12.48 -12.97 -25.41
N VAL A 288 -13.55 -12.42 -24.85
CA VAL A 288 -14.14 -12.88 -23.60
C VAL A 288 -15.41 -13.68 -23.88
N ALA A 289 -15.65 -14.72 -23.09
CA ALA A 289 -16.90 -15.45 -23.06
C ALA A 289 -17.27 -15.84 -21.62
N HIS A 290 -18.56 -15.77 -21.30
CA HIS A 290 -19.11 -16.33 -20.07
C HIS A 290 -19.36 -17.83 -20.23
N ASP A 291 -18.69 -18.64 -19.41
CA ASP A 291 -18.92 -20.08 -19.34
C ASP A 291 -20.08 -20.36 -18.35
N ARG A 292 -21.25 -20.68 -18.90
CA ARG A 292 -22.45 -20.98 -18.11
C ARG A 292 -22.32 -22.22 -17.23
N ALA A 293 -21.45 -23.17 -17.56
CA ALA A 293 -21.29 -24.40 -16.79
C ALA A 293 -20.49 -24.16 -15.50
N THR A 294 -19.47 -23.30 -15.57
CA THR A 294 -18.62 -22.96 -14.41
C THR A 294 -19.03 -21.66 -13.72
N GLY A 295 -19.82 -20.81 -14.39
CA GLY A 295 -20.17 -19.47 -13.92
C GLY A 295 -19.01 -18.46 -14.04
N LEU A 296 -17.91 -18.84 -14.70
CA LEU A 296 -16.69 -18.04 -14.83
C LEU A 296 -16.60 -17.40 -16.21
N ASN A 297 -16.01 -16.22 -16.27
CA ASN A 297 -15.65 -15.61 -17.56
C ASN A 297 -14.24 -16.07 -17.95
N ARG A 298 -14.05 -16.36 -19.24
CA ARG A 298 -12.76 -16.73 -19.82
C ARG A 298 -12.36 -15.67 -20.84
N PHE A 299 -11.10 -15.25 -20.80
CA PHE A 299 -10.53 -14.33 -21.77
C PHE A 299 -9.33 -14.97 -22.45
N ASP A 300 -9.27 -14.92 -23.76
CA ASP A 300 -8.23 -15.49 -24.61
C ASP A 300 -7.67 -14.41 -25.53
N TRP A 301 -6.34 -14.29 -25.66
CA TRP A 301 -5.66 -13.18 -26.36
C TRP A 301 -4.84 -13.62 -27.57
#